data_AF-A0A7V5KVQ5-F1
#
_entry.id   AF-A0A7V5KVQ5-F1
#
_cell.length_a   1.000
_cell.length_b   1.000
_cell.length_c   1.000
_cell.angle_alpha   90.00
_cell.angle_beta   90.00
_cell.angle_gamma   90.00
#
_symmetry.space_group_name_H-M   'P 1'
#
loop_
_entity.id
_entity.type
_entity.pdbx_description
1 polymer ?
#
loop_
_entity_poly.entity_id
_entity_poly.type
_entity_poly.pdbx_seq_one_letter_code
_entity_poly.pdbx_strand_id
1 'polypeptide(L)'
;MDPRNEPNQLCRLMTWLETQQKERGNIPKFIVSSSVFVPNPMSARAESSVRRKESSDSWPAFPQTRDALLRCILDNHIQNVIFVSGDIHCSNIAEMFFSDKDDNPIDIKAFSITSSAFYWPFSFADGEPSRYVHDSRKKNQKDTFVVSNKAKMDYKAWNFTQADNYCRVDVDQGKQQIRIRAFDKKGKLITEKGDTVRGRRMSGTFKLAPW
;
A
#
# COMPACT_ATOMS: atom_id res chain seq x y z
N MET A 1 23.26 25.56 -1.48
CA MET A 1 22.27 24.89 -2.34
C MET A 1 21.06 25.80 -2.45
N ASP A 2 20.62 26.16 -3.66
CA ASP A 2 19.45 27.02 -3.88
C ASP A 2 18.19 26.15 -3.96
N PRO A 3 17.27 26.23 -2.98
CA PRO A 3 16.07 25.40 -2.93
C PRO A 3 15.07 25.66 -4.08
N ARG A 4 15.31 26.67 -4.94
CA ARG A 4 14.46 26.97 -6.11
C ARG A 4 14.86 26.21 -7.38
N ASN A 5 16.09 25.68 -7.43
CA ASN A 5 16.65 25.00 -8.61
C ASN A 5 16.85 23.49 -8.43
N GLU A 6 16.60 22.95 -7.24
CA GLU A 6 16.67 21.51 -7.01
C GLU A 6 15.27 20.89 -7.03
N PRO A 7 15.04 19.85 -7.86
CA PRO A 7 13.76 19.17 -7.86
C PRO A 7 13.51 18.57 -6.48
N ASN A 8 12.31 18.83 -5.94
CA ASN A 8 11.88 18.26 -4.67
C ASN A 8 11.88 16.72 -4.72
N GLN A 9 11.83 16.08 -3.55
CA GLN A 9 11.91 14.63 -3.43
C GLN A 9 10.83 13.89 -4.25
N LEU A 10 9.60 14.45 -4.31
CA LEU A 10 8.51 13.87 -5.09
C LEU A 10 8.81 13.88 -6.59
N CYS A 11 9.31 15.01 -7.12
CA CYS A 11 9.74 15.11 -8.51
C CYS A 11 10.82 14.07 -8.83
N ARG A 12 11.83 13.92 -7.95
CA ARG A 12 12.89 12.92 -8.14
C ARG A 12 12.35 11.48 -8.14
N LEU A 13 11.39 11.18 -7.26
CA LEU A 13 10.73 9.87 -7.22
C LEU A 13 9.95 9.60 -8.51
N MET A 14 9.17 10.57 -8.99
CA MET A 14 8.39 10.43 -10.23
C MET A 14 9.32 10.22 -11.44
N THR A 15 10.35 11.04 -11.58
CA THR A 15 11.36 10.88 -12.64
C THR A 15 12.06 9.52 -12.56
N TRP A 16 12.40 9.05 -11.35
CA TRP A 16 12.99 7.73 -11.17
C TRP A 16 12.03 6.62 -11.62
N LEU A 17 10.75 6.67 -11.23
CA LEU A 17 9.75 5.68 -11.63
C LEU A 17 9.58 5.62 -13.16
N GLU A 18 9.46 6.77 -13.81
CA GLU A 18 9.37 6.88 -15.27
C GLU A 18 10.60 6.30 -15.96
N THR A 19 11.79 6.68 -15.47
CA THR A 19 13.06 6.18 -16.00
C THR A 19 13.17 4.66 -15.85
N GLN A 20 12.84 4.12 -14.67
CA GLN A 20 12.87 2.67 -14.46
C GLN A 20 11.84 1.94 -15.31
N GLN A 21 10.64 2.49 -15.50
CA GLN A 21 9.66 1.88 -16.40
C GLN A 21 10.18 1.83 -17.84
N LYS A 22 10.83 2.91 -18.31
CA LYS A 22 11.38 2.99 -19.67
C LYS A 22 12.59 2.07 -19.89
N GLU A 23 13.52 2.03 -18.94
CA GLU A 23 14.80 1.32 -19.11
C GLU A 23 14.75 -0.14 -18.65
N ARG A 24 13.89 -0.47 -17.68
CA ARG A 24 13.82 -1.78 -17.03
C ARG A 24 12.47 -2.46 -17.21
N GLY A 25 11.53 -1.82 -17.91
CA GLY A 25 10.20 -2.36 -18.15
C GLY A 25 9.44 -2.60 -16.85
N ASN A 26 8.80 -3.77 -16.76
CA ASN A 26 7.94 -4.11 -15.64
C ASN A 26 8.70 -4.69 -14.44
N ILE A 27 10.03 -4.59 -14.38
CA ILE A 27 10.78 -4.99 -13.18
C ILE A 27 10.16 -4.30 -11.94
N PRO A 28 9.93 -5.03 -10.83
CA PRO A 28 9.27 -4.48 -9.64
C PRO A 28 9.98 -3.27 -9.06
N LYS A 29 9.22 -2.21 -8.77
CA LYS A 29 9.71 -0.92 -8.26
C LYS A 29 9.24 -0.75 -6.82
N PHE A 30 10.17 -0.80 -5.88
CA PHE A 30 9.86 -0.68 -4.46
C PHE A 30 9.96 0.78 -4.01
N ILE A 31 8.89 1.29 -3.40
CA ILE A 31 8.84 2.60 -2.76
C ILE A 31 8.74 2.37 -1.26
N VAL A 32 9.80 2.74 -0.54
CA VAL A 32 9.82 2.63 0.93
C VAL A 32 9.41 3.97 1.52
N SER A 33 8.41 3.96 2.40
CA SER A 33 7.95 5.14 3.12
C SER A 33 7.62 4.78 4.56
N SER A 34 7.78 5.73 5.48
CA SER A 34 7.37 5.54 6.88
C SER A 34 5.85 5.35 6.97
N SER A 35 5.09 6.11 6.21
CA SER A 35 3.62 6.15 6.29
C SER A 35 2.96 5.18 5.32
N VAL A 36 1.87 4.55 5.76
CA VAL A 36 1.08 3.59 4.99
C VAL A 36 0.36 4.26 3.82
N PHE A 37 0.57 3.75 2.60
CA PHE A 37 -0.07 4.26 1.39
C PHE A 37 -1.55 3.83 1.26
N VAL A 38 -1.80 2.54 1.48
CA VAL A 38 -3.10 1.90 1.69
C VAL A 38 -2.92 0.71 2.65
N PRO A 39 -3.94 0.33 3.43
CA PRO A 39 -5.31 0.89 3.49
C PRO A 39 -5.39 2.25 4.22
N ASN A 40 -6.39 3.06 3.87
CA ASN A 40 -6.69 4.29 4.59
C ASN A 40 -7.31 3.98 5.96
N PRO A 41 -6.98 4.71 7.04
CA PRO A 41 -7.72 4.63 8.29
C PRO A 41 -9.17 5.10 8.09
N MET A 42 -10.13 4.44 8.73
CA MET A 42 -11.55 4.79 8.60
C MET A 42 -11.94 6.21 9.03
N SER A 43 -11.08 6.90 9.80
CA SER A 43 -11.24 8.32 10.14
C SER A 43 -10.99 9.27 8.96
N ALA A 44 -10.33 8.81 7.89
CA ALA A 44 -10.00 9.60 6.70
C ALA A 44 -11.10 9.59 5.61
N ARG A 45 -12.31 9.09 5.93
CA ARG A 45 -13.44 8.97 4.99
C ARG A 45 -14.02 10.31 4.54
N ALA A 46 -14.47 10.32 3.28
CA ALA A 46 -14.81 11.47 2.46
C ALA A 46 -15.82 12.50 3.02
N GLU A 47 -16.54 12.21 4.11
CA GLU A 47 -17.46 13.19 4.73
C GLU A 47 -16.89 13.85 6.00
N SER A 48 -15.79 13.33 6.56
CA SER A 48 -15.11 13.90 7.74
C SER A 48 -13.66 14.34 7.48
N SER A 49 -13.09 13.99 6.34
CA SER A 49 -11.67 14.18 6.02
C SER A 49 -11.27 15.64 5.80
N VAL A 50 -12.17 16.53 5.37
CA VAL A 50 -11.84 17.95 5.16
C VAL A 50 -11.53 18.66 6.48
N ARG A 51 -12.15 18.24 7.59
CA ARG A 51 -11.99 18.87 8.92
C ARG A 51 -10.97 18.16 9.83
N ARG A 52 -10.33 17.07 9.37
CA ARG A 52 -9.45 16.21 10.17
C ARG A 52 -8.15 15.80 9.47
N LYS A 53 -7.73 16.54 8.43
CA LYS A 53 -6.46 16.26 7.72
C LYS A 53 -5.25 16.24 8.67
N GLU A 54 -5.27 17.13 9.67
CA GLU A 54 -4.24 17.26 10.71
C GLU A 54 -4.29 16.14 11.79
N SER A 55 -5.29 15.26 11.77
CA SER A 55 -5.40 14.15 12.74
C SER A 55 -4.95 12.81 12.17
N SER A 56 -4.26 12.80 11.02
CA SER A 56 -3.67 11.61 10.41
C SER A 56 -2.25 11.94 9.96
N ASP A 57 -1.31 11.07 10.28
CA ASP A 57 0.12 11.07 9.86
C ASP A 57 0.36 10.25 8.57
N SER A 58 -0.72 9.73 7.99
CA SER A 58 -0.70 8.85 6.83
C SER A 58 -1.02 9.60 5.53
N TRP A 59 -0.82 8.95 4.37
CA TRP A 59 -1.01 9.55 3.05
C TRP A 59 -2.36 10.27 2.80
N PRO A 60 -3.49 9.93 3.46
CA PRO A 60 -4.72 10.72 3.35
C PRO A 60 -4.60 12.20 3.78
N ALA A 61 -3.62 12.54 4.60
CA ALA A 61 -3.32 13.93 4.97
C ALA A 61 -2.64 14.73 3.84
N PHE A 62 -2.06 14.05 2.84
CA PHE A 62 -1.34 14.64 1.70
C PHE A 62 -1.97 14.29 0.34
N PRO A 63 -3.25 14.66 0.11
CA PRO A 63 -3.98 14.21 -1.08
C PRO A 63 -3.35 14.70 -2.39
N GLN A 64 -2.72 15.88 -2.42
CA GLN A 64 -2.05 16.39 -3.62
C GLN A 64 -0.79 15.60 -3.97
N THR A 65 0.02 15.22 -2.96
CA THR A 65 1.22 14.38 -3.16
C THR A 65 0.83 13.00 -3.65
N ARG A 66 -0.22 12.42 -3.05
CA ARG A 66 -0.78 11.13 -3.48
C ARG A 66 -1.32 11.19 -4.91
N ASP A 67 -2.10 12.22 -5.22
CA ASP A 67 -2.67 12.43 -6.55
C ASP A 67 -1.57 12.57 -7.62
N ALA A 68 -0.54 13.38 -7.36
CA ALA A 68 0.58 13.56 -8.29
C ALA A 68 1.33 12.24 -8.56
N LEU A 69 1.60 11.44 -7.51
CA LEU A 69 2.27 10.15 -7.66
C LEU A 69 1.40 9.13 -8.42
N LEU A 70 0.11 9.03 -8.08
CA LEU A 70 -0.82 8.14 -8.77
C LEU A 70 -1.02 8.55 -10.23
N ARG A 71 -1.09 9.85 -10.52
CA ARG A 71 -1.07 10.37 -11.88
C ARG A 71 0.17 9.93 -12.65
N CYS A 72 1.35 10.11 -12.06
CA CYS A 72 2.61 9.68 -12.69
C CYS A 72 2.59 8.18 -13.03
N ILE A 73 2.06 7.34 -12.14
CA ILE A 73 1.92 5.89 -12.37
C ILE A 73 0.93 5.60 -13.51
N LEU A 74 -0.23 6.26 -13.52
CA LEU A 74 -1.28 6.05 -14.52
C LEU A 74 -0.88 6.58 -15.90
N ASP A 75 -0.44 7.83 -15.99
CA ASP A 75 -0.10 8.53 -17.24
C ASP A 75 1.05 7.83 -17.98
N ASN A 76 1.97 7.19 -17.24
CA ASN A 76 3.12 6.47 -17.80
C ASN A 76 2.96 4.93 -17.78
N HIS A 77 1.78 4.40 -17.42
CA HIS A 77 1.50 2.96 -17.31
C HIS A 77 2.57 2.17 -16.52
N ILE A 78 2.98 2.71 -15.38
CA ILE A 78 4.07 2.15 -14.57
C ILE A 78 3.60 0.88 -13.86
N GLN A 79 4.22 -0.25 -14.21
CA GLN A 79 3.85 -1.56 -13.68
C GLN A 79 4.67 -1.93 -12.46
N ASN A 80 4.07 -2.81 -11.65
CA ASN A 80 4.68 -3.48 -10.50
C ASN A 80 5.26 -2.49 -9.49
N VAL A 81 4.46 -1.49 -9.10
CA VAL A 81 4.82 -0.54 -8.04
C VAL A 81 4.44 -1.14 -6.68
N ILE A 82 5.40 -1.31 -5.79
CA ILE A 82 5.18 -1.89 -4.45
C ILE A 82 5.58 -0.89 -3.38
N PHE A 83 4.57 -0.40 -2.65
CA PHE A 83 4.78 0.40 -1.45
C PHE A 83 5.13 -0.51 -0.28
N VAL A 84 6.19 -0.17 0.44
CA VAL A 84 6.60 -0.86 1.67
C VAL A 84 6.63 0.15 2.80
N SER A 85 5.93 -0.14 3.89
CA SER A 85 5.75 0.78 5.00
C SER A 85 5.63 0.09 6.36
N GLY A 86 5.63 0.89 7.43
CA GLY A 86 5.42 0.46 8.81
C GLY A 86 4.33 1.29 9.49
N ASP A 87 4.60 1.76 10.71
CA ASP A 87 3.84 2.80 11.44
C ASP A 87 2.57 2.33 12.17
N ILE A 88 1.60 1.74 11.48
CA ILE A 88 0.26 1.46 12.08
C ILE A 88 0.20 0.23 13.02
N HIS A 89 1.36 -0.25 13.46
CA HIS A 89 1.53 -1.42 14.32
C HIS A 89 0.67 -2.65 13.91
N CYS A 90 0.56 -2.84 12.60
CA CYS A 90 -0.25 -3.88 12.01
C CYS A 90 0.33 -4.27 10.65
N SER A 91 0.64 -5.55 10.46
CA SER A 91 1.02 -6.03 9.13
C SER A 91 -0.20 -6.28 8.30
N ASN A 92 -0.13 -5.89 7.03
CA ASN A 92 -1.17 -6.17 6.06
C ASN A 92 -0.60 -6.17 4.65
N ILE A 93 -1.39 -6.72 3.73
CA ILE A 93 -1.12 -6.64 2.30
C ILE A 93 -2.35 -6.06 1.63
N ALA A 94 -2.14 -5.12 0.72
CA ALA A 94 -3.20 -4.56 -0.10
C ALA A 94 -2.81 -4.59 -1.59
N GLU A 95 -3.77 -4.97 -2.43
CA GLU A 95 -3.71 -4.83 -3.89
C GLU A 95 -4.52 -3.60 -4.28
N MET A 96 -3.95 -2.76 -5.14
CA MET A 96 -4.61 -1.58 -5.70
C MET A 96 -5.17 -1.90 -7.08
N PHE A 97 -6.35 -1.37 -7.35
CA PHE A 97 -7.05 -1.49 -8.62
C PHE A 97 -7.33 -0.09 -9.16
N PHE A 98 -7.22 0.05 -10.47
CA PHE A 98 -7.43 1.32 -11.14
C PHE A 98 -8.57 1.20 -12.16
N SER A 99 -9.40 2.22 -12.25
CA SER A 99 -10.41 2.36 -13.30
C SER A 99 -10.43 3.79 -13.83
N ASP A 100 -10.89 3.97 -15.06
CA ASP A 100 -11.16 5.30 -15.59
C ASP A 100 -12.44 5.91 -14.99
N LYS A 101 -12.79 7.12 -15.44
CA LYS A 101 -14.01 7.83 -15.00
C LYS A 101 -15.31 7.05 -15.27
N ASP A 102 -15.31 6.19 -16.29
CA ASP A 102 -16.46 5.42 -16.78
C ASP A 102 -16.46 3.99 -16.19
N ASP A 103 -15.62 3.75 -15.17
CA ASP A 103 -15.43 2.48 -14.47
C ASP A 103 -14.84 1.34 -15.33
N ASN A 104 -14.16 1.67 -16.44
CA ASN A 104 -13.40 0.68 -17.20
C ASN A 104 -12.08 0.36 -16.46
N PRO A 105 -11.73 -0.92 -16.27
CA PRO A 105 -10.49 -1.30 -15.60
C PRO A 105 -9.25 -0.83 -16.36
N ILE A 106 -8.28 -0.28 -15.64
CA ILE A 106 -6.95 0.05 -16.14
C ILE A 106 -5.98 -1.02 -15.63
N ASP A 107 -5.31 -1.73 -16.55
CA ASP A 107 -4.39 -2.81 -16.18
C ASP A 107 -3.05 -2.28 -15.68
N ILE A 108 -2.97 -1.97 -14.39
CA ILE A 108 -1.74 -1.60 -13.68
C ILE A 108 -1.65 -2.42 -12.41
N LYS A 109 -0.50 -3.08 -12.21
CA LYS A 109 -0.19 -3.83 -11.00
C LYS A 109 0.51 -2.96 -9.97
N ALA A 110 -0.18 -2.71 -8.85
CA ALA A 110 0.40 -2.01 -7.71
C ALA A 110 -0.06 -2.61 -6.37
N PHE A 111 0.84 -2.64 -5.39
CA PHE A 111 0.61 -3.26 -4.09
C PHE A 111 1.13 -2.38 -2.96
N SER A 112 0.58 -2.56 -1.76
CA SER A 112 1.10 -2.00 -0.52
C SER A 112 1.32 -3.13 0.48
N ILE A 113 2.50 -3.12 1.10
CA ILE A 113 2.91 -4.07 2.11
C ILE A 113 3.23 -3.25 3.36
N THR A 114 2.51 -3.51 4.43
CA THR A 114 2.80 -2.93 5.73
C THR A 114 3.37 -4.01 6.62
N SER A 115 4.50 -3.73 7.27
CA SER A 115 5.06 -4.58 8.32
C SER A 115 4.69 -4.01 9.68
N SER A 116 4.45 -4.88 10.66
CA SER A 116 4.32 -4.44 12.04
C SER A 116 5.68 -4.03 12.60
N ALA A 117 5.68 -3.44 13.79
CA ALA A 117 6.90 -3.22 14.54
C ALA A 117 7.54 -4.56 14.94
N PHE A 118 8.87 -4.58 14.96
CA PHE A 118 9.61 -5.75 15.41
C PHE A 118 9.50 -5.99 16.92
N TYR A 119 9.24 -4.91 17.67
CA TYR A 119 8.97 -4.93 19.10
C TYR A 119 8.18 -3.69 19.50
N TRP A 120 6.99 -3.89 20.06
CA TRP A 120 6.15 -2.81 20.57
C TRP A 120 5.44 -3.21 21.87
N PRO A 121 5.94 -2.76 23.02
CA PRO A 121 5.35 -3.11 24.31
C PRO A 121 4.18 -2.20 24.72
N PHE A 122 3.70 -1.30 23.83
CA PHE A 122 2.75 -0.24 24.18
C PHE A 122 1.35 -0.50 23.59
N SER A 123 0.67 -1.51 24.12
CA SER A 123 -0.66 -1.94 23.62
C SER A 123 -1.74 -0.85 23.64
N PHE A 124 -1.58 0.19 24.47
CA PHE A 124 -2.51 1.34 24.51
C PHE A 124 -2.49 2.20 23.24
N ALA A 125 -1.45 2.06 22.41
CA ALA A 125 -1.30 2.76 21.15
C ALA A 125 -1.52 1.83 19.93
N ASP A 126 -2.01 0.60 20.17
CA ASP A 126 -2.36 -0.32 19.09
C ASP A 126 -3.51 0.25 18.26
N GLY A 127 -3.30 0.35 16.94
CA GLY A 127 -4.37 0.69 16.02
C GLY A 127 -5.36 -0.47 15.89
N GLU A 128 -6.66 -0.21 16.00
CA GLU A 128 -7.71 -1.21 15.88
C GLU A 128 -7.76 -1.82 14.45
N PRO A 129 -7.44 -3.12 14.24
CA PRO A 129 -7.31 -3.73 12.91
C PRO A 129 -8.60 -3.68 12.09
N SER A 130 -9.75 -3.78 12.77
CA SER A 130 -11.06 -3.67 12.12
C SER A 130 -11.29 -2.31 11.43
N ARG A 131 -10.50 -1.29 11.76
CA ARG A 131 -10.48 0.03 11.07
C ARG A 131 -9.61 0.06 9.80
N TYR A 132 -8.88 -1.01 9.49
CA TYR A 132 -8.01 -1.12 8.32
C TYR A 132 -8.44 -2.26 7.38
N VAL A 133 -9.27 -3.19 7.84
CA VAL A 133 -9.77 -4.32 7.04
C VAL A 133 -10.92 -3.89 6.14
N HIS A 134 -10.63 -3.58 4.88
CA HIS A 134 -11.70 -3.36 3.90
C HIS A 134 -11.28 -3.58 2.45
N ASP A 135 -12.31 -3.87 1.64
CA ASP A 135 -12.32 -3.71 0.19
C ASP A 135 -13.02 -2.37 -0.06
N SER A 136 -12.31 -1.41 -0.65
CA SER A 136 -12.81 -0.04 -0.83
C SER A 136 -14.03 0.04 -1.76
N ARG A 137 -14.32 -1.02 -2.53
CA ARG A 137 -15.45 -1.09 -3.48
C ARG A 137 -16.75 -1.55 -2.85
N LYS A 138 -16.73 -2.03 -1.59
CA LYS A 138 -17.97 -2.49 -0.93
C LYS A 138 -18.90 -1.29 -0.70
N LYS A 139 -20.21 -1.47 -0.92
CA LYS A 139 -21.24 -0.39 -0.85
C LYS A 139 -21.22 0.44 0.45
N ASN A 140 -20.76 -0.13 1.57
CA ASN A 140 -20.66 0.54 2.86
C ASN A 140 -19.24 1.05 3.20
N GLN A 141 -18.32 1.02 2.24
CA GLN A 141 -16.94 1.49 2.35
C GLN A 141 -16.79 2.63 1.32
N LYS A 142 -16.70 3.88 1.76
CA LYS A 142 -16.50 5.06 0.89
C LYS A 142 -15.02 5.45 0.89
N ASP A 143 -14.16 4.56 0.38
CA ASP A 143 -12.69 4.72 0.46
C ASP A 143 -12.00 4.79 -0.92
N THR A 144 -12.77 4.82 -2.02
CA THR A 144 -12.26 5.06 -3.38
C THR A 144 -11.57 6.41 -3.46
N PHE A 145 -10.35 6.43 -3.99
CA PHE A 145 -9.59 7.66 -4.20
C PHE A 145 -9.75 8.13 -5.65
N VAL A 146 -10.22 9.35 -5.85
CA VAL A 146 -10.33 9.95 -7.18
C VAL A 146 -8.99 10.58 -7.55
N VAL A 147 -8.42 10.14 -8.68
CA VAL A 147 -7.16 10.65 -9.23
C VAL A 147 -7.47 11.69 -10.30
N SER A 148 -7.27 12.97 -9.98
CA SER A 148 -7.42 14.13 -10.87
C SER A 148 -8.71 14.16 -11.70
N ASN A 149 -9.82 13.65 -11.15
CA ASN A 149 -11.12 13.49 -11.83
C ASN A 149 -11.08 12.69 -13.15
N LYS A 150 -10.00 11.95 -13.42
CA LYS A 150 -9.82 11.15 -14.64
C LYS A 150 -9.89 9.66 -14.39
N ALA A 151 -9.47 9.24 -13.20
CA ALA A 151 -9.42 7.84 -12.81
C ALA A 151 -9.80 7.68 -11.34
N LYS A 152 -10.02 6.43 -10.94
CA LYS A 152 -10.29 6.01 -9.57
C LYS A 152 -9.26 4.96 -9.18
N MET A 153 -8.85 5.01 -7.92
CA MET A 153 -8.04 3.98 -7.29
C MET A 153 -8.84 3.36 -6.14
N ASP A 154 -9.02 2.05 -6.23
CA ASP A 154 -9.55 1.20 -5.20
C ASP A 154 -8.48 0.27 -4.66
N TYR A 155 -8.74 -0.37 -3.53
CA TYR A 155 -7.89 -1.42 -3.02
C TYR A 155 -8.67 -2.47 -2.24
N LYS A 156 -8.04 -3.63 -2.09
CA LYS A 156 -8.48 -4.66 -1.15
C LYS A 156 -7.32 -4.98 -0.24
N ALA A 157 -7.53 -4.92 1.07
CA ALA A 157 -6.53 -5.29 2.06
C ALA A 157 -6.91 -6.59 2.79
N TRP A 158 -5.93 -7.43 3.13
CA TRP A 158 -6.12 -8.71 3.82
C TRP A 158 -4.84 -9.14 4.57
N ASN A 159 -4.92 -10.28 5.25
CA ASN A 159 -3.85 -10.85 6.10
C ASN A 159 -3.36 -9.80 7.11
N PHE A 160 -4.18 -9.51 8.11
CA PHE A 160 -3.86 -8.55 9.16
C PHE A 160 -3.22 -9.26 10.34
N THR A 161 -2.26 -8.64 11.01
CA THR A 161 -1.82 -9.12 12.34
C THR A 161 -1.18 -7.97 13.11
N GLN A 162 -1.48 -7.90 14.40
CA GLN A 162 -0.85 -6.97 15.35
C GLN A 162 0.29 -7.59 16.14
N ALA A 163 0.62 -8.86 15.88
CA ALA A 163 1.76 -9.49 16.54
C ALA A 163 3.06 -8.77 16.14
N ASP A 164 3.97 -8.60 17.10
CA ASP A 164 5.36 -8.18 16.83
C ASP A 164 5.97 -9.07 15.75
N ASN A 165 6.40 -8.47 14.62
CA ASN A 165 6.88 -9.24 13.49
C ASN A 165 7.76 -8.45 12.53
N TYR A 166 8.30 -9.17 11.55
CA TYR A 166 8.85 -8.60 10.33
C TYR A 166 8.31 -9.34 9.10
N CYS A 167 8.11 -8.60 8.01
CA CYS A 167 7.75 -9.17 6.72
C CYS A 167 9.00 -9.52 5.89
N ARG A 168 9.02 -10.74 5.32
CA ARG A 168 9.91 -11.09 4.20
C ARG A 168 9.14 -10.99 2.89
N VAL A 169 9.79 -10.37 1.92
CA VAL A 169 9.30 -10.22 0.55
C VAL A 169 10.23 -10.98 -0.38
N ASP A 170 9.72 -12.02 -1.04
CA ASP A 170 10.46 -12.80 -2.03
C ASP A 170 9.90 -12.48 -3.43
N VAL A 171 10.76 -12.06 -4.35
CA VAL A 171 10.40 -11.84 -5.77
C VAL A 171 10.86 -13.05 -6.57
N ASP A 172 9.94 -13.65 -7.31
CA ASP A 172 10.18 -14.81 -8.17
C ASP A 172 9.90 -14.41 -9.62
N GLN A 173 10.99 -14.15 -10.35
CA GLN A 173 10.93 -13.75 -11.75
C GLN A 173 10.36 -14.87 -12.64
N GLY A 174 10.77 -16.12 -12.43
CA GLY A 174 10.29 -17.24 -13.25
C GLY A 174 8.77 -17.42 -13.19
N LYS A 175 8.16 -17.08 -12.04
CA LYS A 175 6.70 -17.12 -11.85
C LYS A 175 6.02 -15.77 -11.94
N GLN A 176 6.77 -14.69 -12.18
CA GLN A 176 6.28 -13.31 -12.25
C GLN A 176 5.39 -12.98 -11.03
N GLN A 177 5.92 -13.25 -9.84
CA GLN A 177 5.15 -13.17 -8.60
C GLN A 177 5.97 -12.61 -7.45
N ILE A 178 5.27 -12.05 -6.48
CA ILE A 178 5.82 -11.65 -5.20
C ILE A 178 5.15 -12.46 -4.09
N ARG A 179 5.95 -12.93 -3.14
CA ARG A 179 5.48 -13.64 -1.96
C ARG A 179 5.83 -12.85 -0.71
N ILE A 180 4.83 -12.61 0.12
CA ILE A 180 4.97 -11.88 1.38
C ILE A 180 4.68 -12.86 2.51
N ARG A 181 5.50 -12.84 3.56
CA ARG A 181 5.36 -13.70 4.75
C ARG A 181 5.75 -12.91 6.00
N ALA A 182 4.93 -12.97 7.04
CA ALA A 182 5.25 -12.37 8.34
C ALA A 182 5.89 -13.40 9.29
N PHE A 183 6.97 -13.03 9.94
CA PHE A 183 7.73 -13.87 10.87
C PHE A 183 7.81 -13.22 12.24
N ASP A 184 7.66 -14.03 13.29
CA ASP A 184 7.87 -13.57 14.67
C ASP A 184 9.36 -13.31 14.94
N LYS A 185 9.68 -12.73 16.11
CA LYS A 185 11.06 -12.46 16.54
C LYS A 185 11.99 -13.68 16.60
N LYS A 186 11.45 -14.91 16.54
CA LYS A 186 12.22 -16.17 16.50
C LYS A 186 12.39 -16.69 15.07
N GLY A 187 11.92 -15.94 14.06
CA GLY A 187 11.96 -16.34 12.66
C GLY A 187 10.93 -17.42 12.31
N LYS A 188 9.89 -17.62 13.14
CA LYS A 188 8.81 -18.56 12.84
C LYS A 188 7.69 -17.84 12.10
N LEU A 189 7.16 -18.47 11.05
CA LEU A 189 6.05 -17.93 10.30
C LEU A 189 4.81 -17.74 11.20
N ILE A 190 4.23 -16.54 11.16
CA ILE A 190 3.04 -16.21 11.95
C ILE A 190 1.82 -16.91 11.34
N THR A 191 1.06 -17.56 12.22
CA THR A 191 -0.23 -18.16 11.92
C THR A 191 -1.27 -17.49 12.81
N GLU A 192 -2.25 -16.81 12.22
CA GLU A 192 -3.43 -16.38 12.97
C GLU A 192 -4.25 -17.61 13.35
N LYS A 193 -4.62 -17.76 14.62
CA LYS A 193 -5.66 -18.70 15.01
C LYS A 193 -7.01 -18.11 14.61
N GLY A 194 -7.54 -18.50 13.45
CA GLY A 194 -8.98 -18.36 13.18
C GLY A 194 -9.75 -19.46 13.92
N ASP A 195 -11.07 -19.33 14.07
CA ASP A 195 -12.00 -20.30 14.67
C ASP A 195 -12.03 -21.70 14.00
N THR A 196 -11.11 -21.99 13.10
CA THR A 196 -10.94 -23.30 12.49
C THR A 196 -9.59 -23.86 12.89
N VAL A 197 -9.56 -25.16 13.18
CA VAL A 197 -8.47 -25.96 13.78
C VAL A 197 -7.11 -25.91 13.00
N ARG A 198 -7.01 -25.12 11.93
CA ARG A 198 -5.76 -24.79 11.24
C ARG A 198 -5.64 -23.27 11.07
N GLY A 199 -4.77 -22.65 11.85
CA GLY A 199 -4.53 -21.20 11.76
C GLY A 199 -4.12 -20.74 10.36
N ARG A 200 -4.68 -19.60 9.91
CA ARG A 200 -4.36 -19.01 8.60
C ARG A 200 -2.96 -18.41 8.67
N ARG A 201 -2.07 -18.86 7.78
CA ARG A 201 -0.71 -18.31 7.67
C ARG A 201 -0.78 -16.87 7.18
N MET A 202 -0.03 -15.99 7.83
CA MET A 202 0.18 -14.61 7.39
C MET A 202 1.11 -14.59 6.17
N SER A 203 0.55 -14.98 5.03
CA SER A 203 1.26 -15.07 3.76
C SER A 203 0.37 -14.69 2.59
N GLY A 204 0.90 -13.90 1.67
CA GLY A 204 0.25 -13.54 0.41
C GLY A 204 1.14 -13.88 -0.78
N THR A 205 0.55 -14.24 -1.91
CA THR A 205 1.26 -14.37 -3.18
C THR A 205 0.42 -13.69 -4.25
N PHE A 206 1.04 -12.76 -4.99
CA PHE A 206 0.36 -11.98 -6.01
C PHE A 206 1.13 -12.04 -7.31
N LYS A 207 0.38 -12.06 -8.41
CA LYS A 207 0.95 -11.99 -9.75
C LYS A 207 1.28 -10.54 -10.07
N LEU A 208 2.46 -10.38 -10.63
CA LEU A 208 2.97 -9.13 -11.13
C LEU A 208 2.84 -9.12 -12.66
N ALA A 209 2.83 -7.95 -13.28
CA ALA A 209 2.88 -7.83 -14.74
C ALA A 209 4.19 -8.45 -15.26
N PRO A 210 4.23 -9.15 -16.40
CA PRO A 210 5.45 -9.84 -16.84
C PRO A 210 6.65 -8.90 -17.10
N TRP A 211 7.86 -9.28 -16.67
CA TRP A 211 9.16 -8.64 -16.99
C TRP A 211 10.28 -9.63 -17.31
#